data_AF-A0A6M0HLH8-F1
#
_entry.id   AF-A0A6M0HLH8-F1
#
_cell.length_a   1.000
_cell.length_b   1.000
_cell.length_c   1.000
_cell.angle_alpha   90.00
_cell.angle_beta   90.00
_cell.angle_gamma   90.00
#
_symmetry.space_group_name_H-M   'P 1'
#
loop_
_entity.id
_entity.type
_entity.pdbx_description
1 polymer ?
#
loop_
_entity_poly.entity_id
_entity_poly.type
_entity_poly.pdbx_seq_one_letter_code
_entity_poly.pdbx_strand_id
1 'polypeptide(L)'
;MAKRTKSKPQERGSVLFDVLYEDESRASNRRVPMEILGGLDGDEPARQVIEEQDRVIAEKSGRPLRPIRSLTRSPIRVPSAVAGD
;
A
#
# COMPACT_ATOMS: atom_id res chain seq x y z
N MET A 1 -17.75 -34.97 1.77
CA MET A 1 -17.09 -33.91 2.56
C MET A 1 -15.96 -33.31 1.72
N ALA A 2 -16.17 -32.15 1.11
CA ALA A 2 -15.15 -31.50 0.28
C ALA A 2 -14.14 -30.78 1.18
N LYS A 3 -12.89 -31.23 1.11
CA LYS A 3 -11.76 -30.68 1.87
C LYS A 3 -11.49 -29.29 1.32
N ARG A 4 -11.78 -28.25 2.11
CA ARG A 4 -11.56 -26.85 1.75
C ARG A 4 -10.06 -26.61 1.67
N THR A 5 -9.51 -26.65 0.46
CA THR A 5 -8.11 -26.34 0.18
C THR A 5 -7.87 -24.90 0.61
N LYS A 6 -7.14 -24.74 1.72
CA LYS A 6 -6.77 -23.45 2.28
C LYS A 6 -5.70 -22.87 1.34
N SER A 7 -6.12 -22.14 0.31
CA SER A 7 -5.21 -21.41 -0.57
C SER A 7 -4.27 -20.60 0.30
N LYS A 8 -2.96 -20.71 0.03
CA LYS A 8 -1.92 -20.01 0.79
C LYS A 8 -2.27 -18.52 0.80
N PRO A 9 -2.26 -17.82 1.96
CA PRO A 9 -2.56 -16.38 2.03
C PRO A 9 -1.58 -15.51 1.24
N GLN A 10 -0.51 -16.11 0.70
CA GLN A 10 0.58 -15.45 0.02
C GLN A 10 0.31 -15.17 -1.46
N GLU A 11 -0.67 -15.83 -2.09
CA GLU A 11 -1.03 -15.56 -3.50
C GLU A 11 -1.99 -14.37 -3.66
N ARG A 12 -2.43 -13.76 -2.55
CA ARG A 12 -3.34 -12.58 -2.51
C ARG A 12 -2.86 -11.52 -1.52
N GLY A 13 -1.55 -11.30 -1.44
CA GLY A 13 -0.96 -10.29 -0.57
C GLY A 13 -1.14 -8.86 -1.10
N SER A 14 -0.96 -7.87 -0.23
CA SER A 14 -0.78 -6.47 -0.63
C SER A 14 0.58 -6.01 -0.13
N VAL A 15 1.31 -5.28 -0.97
CA VAL A 15 2.52 -4.56 -0.57
C VAL A 15 2.11 -3.21 0.01
N LEU A 16 2.75 -2.81 1.11
CA LEU A 16 2.55 -1.50 1.70
C LEU A 16 3.56 -0.51 1.12
N PHE A 17 3.10 0.72 0.91
CA PHE A 17 3.93 1.82 0.44
C PHE A 17 3.86 3.01 1.40
N ASP A 18 5.00 3.67 1.49
CA ASP A 18 5.17 5.01 2.02
C ASP A 18 5.17 6.02 0.87
N VAL A 19 4.36 7.05 1.02
CA VAL A 19 4.18 8.12 0.04
C VAL A 19 4.75 9.39 0.64
N LEU A 20 5.73 9.99 -0.05
CA LEU A 20 6.20 11.33 0.22
C LEU A 20 5.47 12.28 -0.74
N TYR A 21 4.84 13.33 -0.22
CA TYR A 21 4.19 14.36 -1.02
C TYR A 21 5.11 15.55 -1.25
N GLU A 22 4.76 16.44 -2.18
CA GLU A 22 5.57 17.65 -2.47
C GLU A 22 5.65 18.62 -1.29
N ASP A 23 4.59 18.68 -0.48
CA ASP A 23 4.49 19.46 0.76
C ASP A 23 5.29 18.87 1.93
N GLU A 24 6.23 17.96 1.67
CA GLU A 24 7.06 17.24 2.67
C GLU A 24 6.27 16.34 3.65
N SER A 25 4.95 16.38 3.59
CA SER A 25 4.03 15.46 4.24
C SER A 25 4.28 14.00 3.80
N ARG A 26 4.01 13.05 4.69
CA ARG A 26 4.09 11.61 4.41
C ARG A 26 2.79 10.88 4.73
N ALA A 27 2.40 9.93 3.89
CA ALA A 27 1.40 8.91 4.22
C ALA A 27 2.04 7.53 4.24
N SER A 28 1.65 6.71 5.22
CA SER A 28 2.06 5.31 5.32
C SER A 28 0.84 4.40 5.21
N ASN A 29 1.08 3.09 5.11
CA ASN A 29 0.03 2.06 4.99
C ASN A 29 -0.80 2.15 3.71
N ARG A 30 -0.24 2.67 2.61
CA ARG A 30 -0.91 2.58 1.30
C ARG A 30 -0.79 1.17 0.79
N ARG A 31 -1.93 0.48 0.66
CA ARG A 31 -1.99 -0.91 0.21
C ARG A 31 -2.06 -0.95 -1.31
N VAL A 32 -1.20 -1.76 -1.91
CA VAL A 32 -1.21 -2.04 -3.34
C VAL A 32 -1.27 -3.56 -3.52
N PRO A 33 -2.23 -4.09 -4.31
CA PRO A 33 -2.34 -5.52 -4.55
C PRO A 33 -1.05 -6.05 -5.19
N MET A 34 -0.52 -7.17 -4.69
CA MET A 34 0.66 -7.76 -5.32
C MET A 34 0.38 -8.30 -6.73
N GLU A 35 -0.87 -8.57 -7.09
CA GLU A 35 -1.26 -9.07 -8.41
C GLU A 35 -0.94 -8.06 -9.53
N ILE A 36 -0.97 -6.77 -9.21
CA ILE A 36 -0.58 -5.71 -10.14
C ILE A 36 0.90 -5.36 -10.06
N LEU A 37 1.63 -5.93 -9.09
CA LEU A 37 3.06 -5.69 -8.87
C LEU A 37 3.87 -6.90 -9.35
N GLY A 38 5.07 -6.67 -9.89
CA GLY A 38 5.96 -7.77 -10.30
C GLY A 38 5.78 -8.27 -11.74
N GLY A 39 5.15 -7.47 -12.60
CA GLY A 39 5.35 -7.53 -14.06
C GLY A 39 6.68 -6.90 -14.48
N LEU A 40 6.87 -6.71 -15.80
CA LEU A 40 8.06 -6.02 -16.35
C LEU A 40 8.21 -4.60 -15.78
N ASP A 41 7.08 -3.94 -15.52
CA ASP A 41 6.97 -2.58 -14.98
C ASP A 41 7.20 -2.50 -13.46
N GLY A 42 7.49 -3.63 -12.79
CA GLY A 42 7.87 -3.68 -11.38
C GLY A 42 6.83 -3.05 -10.43
N ASP A 43 7.13 -1.83 -9.95
CA ASP A 43 6.32 -1.04 -9.01
C ASP A 43 5.65 0.19 -9.64
N GLU A 44 5.84 0.46 -10.93
CA GLU A 44 5.20 1.57 -11.62
C GLU A 44 3.66 1.61 -11.46
N PRO A 45 2.90 0.49 -11.56
CA PRO A 45 1.46 0.51 -11.36
C PRO A 45 1.04 0.83 -9.91
N ALA A 46 1.96 0.77 -8.94
CA ALA A 46 1.68 1.21 -7.56
C ALA A 46 1.29 2.69 -7.52
N ARG A 47 1.90 3.53 -8.36
CA ARG A 47 1.66 4.97 -8.37
C ARG A 47 0.21 5.30 -8.68
N GLN A 48 -0.33 4.73 -9.76
CA GLN A 48 -1.72 4.97 -10.17
C GLN A 48 -2.72 4.50 -9.12
N VAL A 49 -2.50 3.31 -8.53
CA VAL A 49 -3.38 2.78 -7.48
C VAL A 49 -3.36 3.63 -6.21
N ILE A 50 -2.23 4.22 -5.88
CA ILE A 50 -2.10 5.11 -4.73
C ILE A 50 -2.72 6.48 -5.02
N GLU A 51 -2.57 7.01 -6.24
CA GLU A 51 -3.20 8.27 -6.68
C GLU A 51 -4.73 8.17 -6.67
N GLU A 52 -5.30 7.06 -7.15
CA GLU A 52 -6.75 6.79 -7.09
C GLU A 52 -7.25 6.76 -5.63
N GLN A 53 -6.53 6.06 -4.75
CA GLN A 53 -6.85 6.05 -3.31
C GLN A 53 -6.79 7.46 -2.71
N ASP A 54 -5.77 8.26 -3.07
CA ASP A 54 -5.62 9.63 -2.57
C ASP A 54 -6.75 10.54 -3.06
N ARG A 55 -7.21 10.37 -4.30
CA ARG A 55 -8.39 11.06 -4.83
C ARG A 55 -9.65 10.74 -4.03
N VAL A 56 -9.90 9.46 -3.75
CA VAL A 56 -11.06 9.05 -2.94
C VAL A 56 -10.95 9.60 -1.51
N ILE A 57 -9.74 9.62 -0.93
CA ILE A 57 -9.51 10.21 0.40
C ILE A 57 -9.73 11.72 0.37
N ALA A 58 -9.21 12.42 -0.64
CA ALA A 58 -9.38 13.86 -0.82
C ALA A 58 -10.85 14.25 -0.92
N GLU A 59 -11.62 13.53 -1.75
CA GLU A 59 -13.06 13.71 -1.90
C GLU A 59 -13.81 13.52 -0.57
N LYS A 60 -13.51 12.43 0.14
CA LYS A 60 -14.16 12.14 1.44
C LYS A 60 -13.73 13.07 2.56
N SER A 61 -12.48 13.55 2.53
CA SER A 61 -11.89 14.41 3.57
C SER A 61 -12.19 15.89 3.35
N GLY A 62 -12.67 16.30 2.16
CA GLY A 62 -12.77 17.70 1.77
C GLY A 62 -11.42 18.42 1.68
N ARG A 63 -10.31 17.66 1.56
CA ARG A 63 -8.95 18.20 1.45
C ARG A 63 -8.49 18.11 0.00
N PRO A 64 -7.70 19.08 -0.51
CA PRO A 64 -7.17 18.98 -1.86
C PRO A 64 -6.28 17.74 -2.00
N LEU A 65 -6.30 17.15 -3.21
CA LEU A 65 -5.40 16.06 -3.59
C LEU A 65 -3.95 16.51 -3.46
N ARG A 66 -3.10 15.68 -2.85
CA ARG A 66 -1.70 16.02 -2.64
C ARG A 66 -0.84 15.37 -3.73
N PRO A 67 -0.02 16.13 -4.46
CA PRO A 67 0.86 15.56 -5.47
C PRO A 67 1.92 14.67 -4.83
N ILE A 68 2.06 13.46 -5.36
CA ILE A 68 3.03 12.46 -4.91
C ILE A 68 4.40 12.83 -5.45
N ARG A 69 5.36 13.04 -4.54
CA ARG A 69 6.77 13.27 -4.85
C ARG A 69 7.54 11.96 -5.05
N SER A 70 7.34 10.99 -4.16
CA SER A 70 8.01 9.68 -4.25
C SER A 70 7.24 8.57 -3.53
N LEU A 71 7.50 7.34 -3.96
CA LEU A 71 6.90 6.11 -3.46
C LEU A 71 8.00 5.13 -3.07
N THR A 72 7.91 4.60 -1.85
CA THR A 72 8.85 3.61 -1.34
C THR A 72 8.09 2.43 -0.76
N ARG A 73 8.48 1.20 -1.09
CA ARG A 73 7.93 0.01 -0.44
C ARG A 73 8.20 0.09 1.07
N SER A 74 7.16 0.05 1.89
CA SER A 74 7.29 0.05 3.33
C SER A 74 8.00 -1.24 3.77
N PRO A 75 8.94 -1.16 4.72
CA PRO A 75 9.50 -2.37 5.31
C PRO A 75 8.38 -3.17 5.97
N ILE A 76 8.43 -4.50 5.86
CA ILE A 76 7.52 -5.39 6.58
C ILE A 76 7.76 -5.12 8.06
N ARG A 77 6.84 -4.38 8.71
CA ARG A 77 6.82 -4.33 10.17
C ARG A 77 6.41 -5.71 10.64
N VAL A 78 7.40 -6.53 10.99
CA VAL A 78 7.17 -7.59 11.96
C VAL A 78 6.61 -6.90 13.20
N PRO A 79 5.42 -7.27 13.71
CA PRO A 79 4.98 -6.74 14.98
C PRO A 79 6.05 -7.13 15.99
N SER A 80 6.72 -6.15 16.57
CA SER A 80 7.55 -6.39 17.75
C SER A 80 6.59 -6.85 18.83
N ALA A 81 6.41 -8.17 18.96
CA ALA A 81 5.97 -8.74 20.21
C ALA A 81 6.97 -8.26 21.28
N VAL A 82 6.46 -7.82 22.43
CA VAL A 82 7.17 -7.26 23.60
C VAL A 82 7.60 -5.78 23.41
N ALA A 83 7.31 -4.84 24.31
CA ALA A 83 7.34 -4.93 25.76
C ALA A 83 6.09 -4.32 26.44
N GLY A 84 5.40 -5.14 27.22
CA GLY A 84 4.87 -4.69 28.50
C GLY A 84 5.91 -5.07 29.55
N ASP A 85 6.27 -4.09 30.37
CA ASP A 85 6.79 -4.25 31.74
C ASP A 85 5.90 -3.37 32.63
#